data_AF-A0A554MDT0-F1
#
_entry.id   AF-A0A554MDT0-F1
#
_cell.length_a   1.000
_cell.length_b   1.000
_cell.length_c   1.000
_cell.angle_alpha   90.00
_cell.angle_beta   90.00
_cell.angle_gamma   90.00
#
_symmetry.space_group_name_H-M   'P 1'
#
loop_
_entity.id
_entity.type
_entity.pdbx_description
1 polymer ?
#
loop_
_entity_poly.entity_id
_entity_poly.type
_entity_poly.pdbx_seq_one_letter_code
_entity_poly.pdbx_strand_id
1 'polypeptide(L)' 'IEAHYNIKIIKTNIINIKSKIRRLGRTVGVKPGYKKLIVTLKEGQKLDILPK' A
#
# COMPACT_ATOMS: atom_id res chain seq x y z
N ILE A 1 -3.84 3.33 -10.44
CA ILE A 1 -4.75 2.53 -9.56
C ILE A 1 -6.16 2.51 -10.13
N GLU A 2 -6.81 3.67 -10.34
CA GLU A 2 -8.16 3.70 -10.95
C GLU A 2 -8.24 2.99 -12.30
N ALA A 3 -7.36 3.32 -13.24
CA ALA A 3 -7.31 2.66 -14.55
C ALA A 3 -6.85 1.19 -14.49
N HIS A 4 -6.09 0.80 -13.46
CA HIS A 4 -5.52 -0.54 -13.37
C HIS A 4 -6.48 -1.54 -12.73
N TYR A 5 -7.33 -1.06 -11.83
CA TYR A 5 -8.32 -1.85 -11.11
C TYR A 5 -9.77 -1.51 -11.51
N ASN A 6 -9.96 -0.63 -12.50
CA ASN A 6 -11.25 -0.17 -13.04
C ASN A 6 -12.26 0.27 -11.96
N ILE A 7 -11.78 0.91 -10.91
CA ILE A 7 -12.56 1.41 -9.76
C ILE A 7 -12.64 2.95 -9.78
N LYS A 8 -13.68 3.48 -9.15
CA LYS A 8 -13.90 4.92 -8.92
C LYS A 8 -13.64 5.22 -7.45
N ILE A 9 -12.62 6.04 -7.18
CA ILE A 9 -12.24 6.40 -5.81
C ILE A 9 -12.91 7.73 -5.43
N ILE A 10 -13.41 7.84 -4.20
CA ILE A 10 -13.95 9.11 -3.66
C ILE A 10 -12.82 9.94 -3.04
N LYS A 11 -11.96 9.27 -2.26
CA LYS A 11 -10.91 9.94 -1.50
C LYS A 11 -9.66 9.07 -1.44
N THR A 12 -8.51 9.72 -1.54
CA THR A 12 -7.19 9.10 -1.41
C THR A 12 -6.42 9.75 -0.28
N ASN A 13 -5.83 8.94 0.60
CA ASN A 13 -4.86 9.39 1.59
C ASN A 13 -3.53 8.66 1.39
N ILE A 14 -2.43 9.41 1.32
CA ILE A 14 -1.08 8.87 1.13
C ILE A 14 -0.31 9.01 2.44
N ILE A 15 0.34 7.92 2.86
CA ILE A 15 1.23 7.91 4.01
C ILE A 15 2.60 7.40 3.55
N ASN A 16 3.66 8.16 3.84
CA ASN A 16 5.02 7.73 3.58
C ASN A 16 5.57 6.93 4.77
N ILE A 17 5.82 5.64 4.59
CA ILE A 17 6.40 4.79 5.63
C ILE A 17 7.91 4.77 5.43
N LYS A 18 8.64 5.35 6.39
CA LYS A 18 10.10 5.44 6.35
C LYS A 18 10.73 4.05 6.40
N SER A 19 11.90 3.92 5.77
CA SER A 19 12.75 2.75 5.88
C SER A 19 13.17 2.53 7.33
N LYS A 20 13.31 1.26 7.73
CA LYS A 20 13.72 0.89 9.07
C LYS A 20 14.95 0.00 9.01
N ILE A 21 15.98 0.39 9.75
CA ILE A 21 17.18 -0.42 9.93
C ILE A 21 16.82 -1.67 10.73
N ARG A 22 17.28 -2.83 10.27
CA ARG A 22 17.06 -4.14 10.91
C ARG A 22 18.39 -4.87 11.00
N ARG A 23 18.64 -5.51 12.14
CA ARG A 23 19.85 -6.30 12.37
C ARG A 23 19.51 -7.78 12.34
N LEU A 24 20.32 -8.56 11.63
CA LEU A 24 20.31 -10.02 11.68
C LEU A 24 21.69 -10.48 12.14
N GLY A 25 21.80 -10.93 13.39
CA GLY A 25 23.07 -11.31 13.99
C GLY A 25 24.08 -10.16 13.99
N ARG A 26 25.16 -10.33 13.21
CA ARG A 26 26.24 -9.33 13.01
C ARG A 26 25.98 -8.37 11.85
N THR A 27 25.04 -8.67 10.95
CA THR A 27 24.79 -7.87 9.75
C THR A 27 23.68 -6.86 9.98
N VAL A 28 23.88 -5.62 9.53
CA VAL A 28 22.88 -4.55 9.54
C VAL A 28 22.34 -4.37 8.12
N GLY A 29 21.03 -4.56 7.96
CA GLY A 29 20.32 -4.32 6.72
C GLY A 29 19.25 -3.24 6.88
N VAL A 30 18.70 -2.77 5.77
CA VAL A 30 17.63 -1.77 5.76
C VAL A 30 16.38 -2.37 5.13
N LYS A 31 15.27 -2.36 5.88
CA LYS A 31 13.96 -2.63 5.31
C LYS A 31 13.52 -1.39 4.52
N PRO A 32 13.26 -1.50 3.20
CA PRO A 32 12.85 -0.35 2.41
C PRO A 32 11.54 0.24 2.94
N GLY A 33 11.48 1.56 2.90
CA GLY A 33 10.24 2.28 3.10
C GLY A 33 9.32 2.08 1.89
N TYR A 34 8.04 2.39 2.07
CA TYR A 34 7.08 2.34 0.99
C TYR A 34 6.02 3.41 1.19
N LYS A 35 5.39 3.84 0.10
CA LYS A 35 4.19 4.68 0.17
C LYS A 35 2.99 3.77 0.36
N LYS A 36 2.25 4.00 1.43
CA LYS A 36 0.96 3.36 1.66
C LYS A 36 -0.13 4.29 1.15
N LEU A 37 -1.00 3.76 0.31
CA LEU A 37 -2.21 4.46 -0.13
C LEU A 37 -3.41 3.84 0.58
N ILE A 38 -4.25 4.68 1.19
CA ILE A 38 -5.53 4.31 1.78
C ILE A 38 -6.60 4.98 0.93
N VAL A 39 -7.51 4.18 0.36
CA VAL A 39 -8.52 4.64 -0.58
C VAL A 39 -9.92 4.39 -0.04
N THR A 40 -10.82 5.35 -0.28
CA THR A 40 -12.25 5.20 -0.02
C THR A 40 -12.95 4.98 -1.36
N LEU A 41 -13.55 3.81 -1.54
CA LEU A 41 -14.28 3.43 -2.75
C LEU A 41 -15.71 3.99 -2.72
N LYS A 42 -16.32 4.15 -3.90
CA LYS A 42 -17.76 4.38 -4.00
C LYS A 42 -18.55 3.14 -3.55
N GLU A 43 -19.73 3.39 -2.96
CA GLU A 43 -20.65 2.34 -2.54
C GLU A 43 -20.95 1.38 -3.71
N GLY A 44 -20.90 0.07 -3.43
CA GLY A 44 -21.14 -0.98 -4.42
C GLY A 44 -19.91 -1.43 -5.23
N GLN A 45 -18.77 -0.74 -5.16
CA GLN A 45 -17.54 -1.23 -5.79
C GLN A 45 -16.77 -2.17 -4.86
N LYS A 46 -16.60 -3.42 -5.29
CA LYS A 46 -15.78 -4.42 -4.60
C LYS A 46 -14.44 -4.56 -5.29
N LEU A 47 -13.37 -4.58 -4.50
CA LEU A 47 -12.02 -4.87 -4.95
C LEU A 47 -11.72 -6.32 -4.56
N ASP A 48 -11.70 -7.24 -5.53
CA ASP A 48 -11.36 -8.64 -5.29
C ASP A 48 -9.85 -8.81 -5.48
N ILE A 49 -9.11 -8.63 -4.40
CA ILE A 49 -7.64 -8.54 -4.36
C ILE A 49 -6.97 -9.82 -3.84
N LEU A 50 -7.75 -10.86 -3.53
CA LEU A 50 -7.21 -12.15 -3.09
C LEU A 50 -6.92 -13.03 -4.30
N PRO A 51 -5.63 -13.33 -4.62
CA PRO A 51 -5.34 -14.50 -5.44
C PRO A 51 -5.69 -15.75 -4.63
N LYS A 52 -6.33 -16.73 -5.29
CA LYS A 52 -6.61 -18.05 -4.72
C LYS A 52 -5.32 -18.86 -4.52
#